data_AF-A0A525NX97-F1
#
_entry.id   AF-A0A525NX97-F1
#
_cell.length_a   1.000
_cell.length_b   1.000
_cell.length_c   1.000
_cell.angle_alpha   90.00
_cell.angle_beta   90.00
_cell.angle_gamma   90.00
#
_symmetry.space_group_name_H-M   'P 1'
#
loop_
_entity.id
_entity.type
_entity.pdbx_description
1 polymer ?
#
loop_
_entity_poly.entity_id
_entity_poly.type
_entity_poly.pdbx_seq_one_letter_code
_entity_poly.pdbx_strand_id
1 'polypeptide(L)'
;PLEAKGRYMDREVFEADLDRVAKLANIKLSAPIKKAIFAALGERDPDAKECLDSKGRPEPDSELRDTENIPLPKAFEIPKAFFDAVNKHENAAHKGAKLPMFFGPDKPNEHLVAAMQPAIDAYMAREVLPHVDDAWVDYDKTKVGYEIPINRHFYVYKPPRPLDEIEADITALEGEIAGLLKGLVA
;
A
#
# COMPACT_ATOMS: atom_id res chain seq x y z
N PRO A 1 34.11 -27.99 -1.41
CA PRO A 1 33.78 -26.81 -2.27
C PRO A 1 32.27 -26.79 -2.55
N LEU A 2 31.63 -25.62 -2.61
CA LEU A 2 30.19 -25.51 -2.90
C LEU A 2 29.83 -26.05 -4.30
N GLU A 3 30.72 -25.81 -5.26
CA GLU A 3 30.59 -26.26 -6.66
C GLU A 3 30.37 -27.77 -6.82
N ALA A 4 31.00 -28.58 -5.97
CA ALA A 4 30.89 -30.05 -6.04
C ALA A 4 29.50 -30.58 -5.65
N LYS A 5 28.64 -29.76 -5.03
CA LYS A 5 27.29 -30.14 -4.61
C LYS A 5 26.22 -29.79 -5.66
N GLY A 6 26.57 -29.05 -6.71
CA GLY A 6 25.64 -28.67 -7.78
C GLY A 6 24.53 -27.73 -7.32
N ARG A 7 23.31 -27.97 -7.81
CA ARG A 7 22.11 -27.15 -7.55
C ARG A 7 21.51 -27.45 -6.19
N TYR A 8 21.15 -26.42 -5.44
CA TYR A 8 20.45 -26.55 -4.16
C TYR A 8 18.97 -26.23 -4.35
N MET A 9 18.10 -27.10 -3.86
CA MET A 9 16.63 -26.89 -3.86
C MET A 9 16.10 -26.50 -2.47
N ASP A 10 16.98 -26.33 -1.48
CA ASP A 10 16.66 -25.95 -0.10
C ASP A 10 17.63 -24.86 0.36
N ARG A 11 17.08 -23.69 0.70
CA ARG A 11 17.83 -22.53 1.14
C ARG A 11 18.58 -22.76 2.45
N GLU A 12 18.00 -23.51 3.39
CA GLU A 12 18.62 -23.79 4.68
C GLU A 12 19.86 -24.67 4.52
N VAL A 13 19.77 -25.66 3.62
CA VAL A 13 20.90 -26.55 3.29
C VAL A 13 22.03 -25.75 2.64
N PHE A 14 21.71 -24.88 1.68
CA PHE A 14 22.70 -24.00 1.06
C PHE A 14 23.35 -23.06 2.09
N GLU A 15 22.54 -22.43 2.96
CA GLU A 15 23.07 -21.49 3.96
C GLU A 15 24.04 -22.19 4.93
N ALA A 16 23.68 -23.39 5.40
CA ALA A 16 24.55 -24.18 6.27
C ALA A 16 25.88 -24.55 5.61
N ASP A 17 25.86 -24.91 4.32
CA ASP A 17 27.08 -25.19 3.57
C ASP A 17 27.91 -23.94 3.28
N LEU A 18 27.25 -22.81 2.96
CA LEU A 18 27.90 -21.52 2.74
C LEU A 18 28.62 -21.06 4.01
N ASP A 19 27.96 -21.15 5.17
CA ASP A 19 28.55 -20.81 6.46
C ASP A 19 29.72 -21.71 6.82
N ARG A 20 29.60 -23.01 6.57
CA ARG A 20 30.69 -23.96 6.80
C ARG A 20 31.91 -23.63 5.94
N VAL A 21 31.70 -23.33 4.65
CA VAL A 21 32.79 -22.99 3.72
C VAL A 21 33.42 -21.64 4.06
N ALA A 22 32.61 -20.63 4.40
CA ALA A 22 33.10 -19.32 4.83
C ALA A 22 33.96 -19.43 6.10
N LYS A 23 33.54 -20.26 7.06
CA LYS A 23 34.31 -20.53 8.28
C LYS A 23 35.66 -21.21 7.97
N LEU A 24 35.68 -22.19 7.06
CA LEU A 24 36.93 -22.85 6.64
C LEU A 24 37.88 -21.89 5.92
N ALA A 25 37.33 -20.92 5.17
CA ALA A 25 38.10 -19.86 4.51
C ALA A 25 38.46 -18.70 5.44
N ASN A 26 38.04 -18.72 6.70
CA ASN A 26 38.17 -17.63 7.67
C ASN A 26 37.57 -16.29 7.17
N ILE A 27 36.47 -16.37 6.41
CA ILE A 27 35.73 -15.21 5.87
C ILE A 27 34.48 -15.00 6.71
N LYS A 28 34.26 -13.77 7.18
CA LYS A 28 33.04 -13.38 7.89
C LYS A 28 31.97 -12.92 6.90
N LEU A 29 30.88 -13.67 6.79
CA LEU A 29 29.71 -13.28 6.00
C LEU A 29 28.69 -12.59 6.89
N SER A 30 28.54 -11.27 6.73
CA SER A 30 27.46 -10.51 7.37
C SER A 30 26.12 -10.77 6.67
N ALA A 31 24.99 -10.49 7.34
CA ALA A 31 23.67 -10.67 6.76
C ALA A 31 23.46 -9.95 5.41
N PRO A 32 23.94 -8.70 5.19
CA PRO A 32 23.87 -8.06 3.88
C PRO A 32 24.66 -8.79 2.78
N ILE A 33 25.83 -9.35 3.12
CA ILE A 33 26.65 -10.10 2.17
C ILE A 33 25.96 -11.42 1.80
N LYS A 34 25.44 -12.15 2.80
CA LYS A 34 24.65 -13.36 2.54
C LYS A 34 23.47 -13.05 1.61
N LYS A 35 22.72 -11.98 1.91
CA LYS A 35 21.60 -11.53 1.07
C LYS A 35 22.03 -11.22 -0.36
N ALA A 36 23.17 -10.57 -0.56
CA ALA A 36 23.71 -10.29 -1.89
C ALA A 36 24.11 -11.56 -2.64
N ILE A 37 24.70 -12.54 -1.95
CA ILE A 37 25.03 -13.86 -2.53
C ILE A 37 23.75 -14.58 -2.97
N PHE A 38 22.74 -14.63 -2.11
CA PHE A 38 21.44 -15.24 -2.44
C PHE A 38 20.78 -14.54 -3.64
N ALA A 39 20.80 -13.22 -3.69
CA ALA A 39 20.22 -12.47 -4.81
C ALA A 39 20.99 -12.67 -6.13
N ALA A 40 22.31 -12.93 -6.07
CA ALA A 40 23.15 -13.09 -7.25
C ALA A 40 23.17 -14.53 -7.79
N LEU A 41 23.08 -15.53 -6.91
CA LEU A 41 23.19 -16.95 -7.26
C LEU A 41 21.86 -17.71 -7.24
N GLY A 42 20.87 -17.18 -6.54
CA GLY A 42 19.55 -17.79 -6.43
C GLY A 42 18.69 -17.49 -7.65
N GLU A 43 17.88 -18.47 -8.03
CA GLU A 43 16.81 -18.32 -9.01
C GLU A 43 15.51 -18.82 -8.40
N ARG A 44 14.39 -18.41 -8.99
CA ARG A 44 13.06 -18.85 -8.57
C ARG A 44 12.77 -20.20 -9.22
N ASP A 45 12.38 -21.18 -8.40
CA ASP A 45 12.02 -22.51 -8.86
C ASP A 45 10.77 -22.98 -8.09
N PRO A 46 9.65 -23.27 -8.76
CA PRO A 46 8.42 -23.72 -8.12
C PRO A 46 8.51 -25.12 -7.50
N ASP A 47 9.49 -25.93 -7.91
CA ASP A 47 9.75 -27.27 -7.37
C ASP A 47 10.76 -27.24 -6.20
N ALA A 48 11.33 -26.06 -5.89
CA ALA A 48 12.20 -25.89 -4.73
C ALA A 48 11.41 -25.85 -3.43
N LYS A 49 12.06 -26.20 -2.32
CA LYS A 49 11.44 -26.13 -1.00
C LYS A 49 11.12 -24.68 -0.65
N GLU A 50 9.90 -24.48 -0.15
CA GLU A 50 9.44 -23.18 0.32
C GLU A 50 10.41 -22.55 1.32
N CYS A 51 10.70 -21.28 1.11
CA CYS A 51 11.48 -20.47 2.03
C CYS A 51 10.59 -20.04 3.20
N LEU A 52 10.99 -20.36 4.43
CA LEU A 52 10.27 -19.97 5.63
C LEU A 52 10.95 -18.81 6.36
N ASP A 53 10.15 -17.94 6.96
CA ASP A 53 10.61 -16.88 7.85
C ASP A 53 11.04 -17.46 9.21
N SER A 54 11.62 -16.60 10.08
CA SER A 54 12.03 -16.99 11.43
C SER A 54 10.90 -17.53 12.34
N LYS A 55 9.64 -17.36 11.94
CA LYS A 55 8.44 -17.85 12.64
C LYS A 55 7.87 -19.12 12.01
N GLY A 56 8.54 -19.67 10.99
CA GLY A 56 8.10 -20.86 10.27
C GLY A 56 6.97 -20.61 9.27
N ARG A 57 6.69 -19.36 8.91
CA ARG A 57 5.67 -19.02 7.89
C ARG A 57 6.33 -18.90 6.52
N PRO A 58 5.66 -19.27 5.41
CA PRO A 58 6.17 -19.02 4.07
C PRO A 58 6.55 -17.55 3.87
N GLU A 59 7.73 -17.31 3.32
CA GLU A 59 8.17 -15.97 2.99
C GLU A 59 7.40 -15.45 1.78
N PRO A 60 6.80 -14.25 1.86
CA PRO A 60 6.09 -13.68 0.73
C PRO A 60 7.06 -13.28 -0.36
N ASP A 61 6.79 -13.76 -1.56
CA ASP A 61 7.46 -13.32 -2.75
C ASP A 61 7.13 -11.84 -3.02
N SER A 62 8.14 -10.97 -2.96
CA SER A 62 7.92 -9.53 -3.13
C SER A 62 7.49 -9.12 -4.53
N GLU A 63 7.78 -9.91 -5.56
CA GLU A 63 7.42 -9.62 -6.95
C GLU A 63 6.00 -10.08 -7.28
N LEU A 64 5.45 -11.02 -6.51
CA LEU A 64 4.08 -11.51 -6.67
C LEU A 64 3.09 -10.82 -5.72
N ARG A 65 3.52 -9.74 -5.04
CA ARG A 65 2.63 -8.98 -4.17
C ARG A 65 1.63 -8.19 -4.99
N ASP A 66 0.36 -8.38 -4.67
CA ASP A 66 -0.73 -7.58 -5.22
C ASP A 66 -1.55 -6.90 -4.11
N THR A 67 -2.41 -5.96 -4.49
CA THR A 67 -3.33 -5.25 -3.58
C THR A 67 -4.74 -5.29 -4.13
N GLU A 68 -5.64 -5.90 -3.36
CA GLU A 68 -7.06 -5.96 -3.67
C GLU A 68 -7.83 -4.82 -2.97
N ASN A 69 -8.67 -4.12 -3.74
CA ASN A 69 -9.60 -3.14 -3.20
C ASN A 69 -10.91 -3.82 -2.80
N ILE A 70 -10.99 -4.23 -1.54
CA ILE A 70 -12.15 -4.95 -1.00
C ILE A 70 -13.23 -3.95 -0.60
N PRO A 71 -14.44 -3.98 -1.21
CA PRO A 71 -15.51 -3.07 -0.85
C PRO A 71 -15.95 -3.24 0.60
N LEU A 72 -16.30 -2.13 1.25
CA LEU A 72 -16.92 -2.20 2.58
C LEU A 72 -18.25 -2.97 2.49
N PRO A 73 -18.49 -3.94 3.39
CA PRO A 73 -19.76 -4.65 3.44
C PRO A 73 -20.89 -3.69 3.81
N LYS A 74 -22.11 -4.00 3.36
CA LYS A 74 -23.30 -3.18 3.63
C LYS A 74 -23.54 -2.94 5.13
N ALA A 75 -23.16 -3.91 5.94
CA ALA A 75 -23.13 -3.81 7.39
C ALA A 75 -21.94 -4.62 7.91
N PHE A 76 -21.25 -4.09 8.92
CA PHE A 76 -20.30 -4.82 9.74
C PHE A 76 -20.42 -4.33 11.16
N GLU A 77 -20.05 -5.18 12.12
CA GLU A 77 -19.98 -4.76 13.51
C GLU A 77 -18.79 -3.84 13.69
N ILE A 78 -19.08 -2.58 13.97
CA ILE A 78 -18.05 -1.60 14.29
C ILE A 78 -17.42 -2.00 15.63
N PRO A 79 -16.09 -2.17 15.72
CA PRO A 79 -15.42 -2.56 16.96
C PRO A 79 -15.82 -1.66 18.12
N LYS A 80 -16.08 -2.23 19.30
CA LYS A 80 -16.38 -1.43 20.51
C LYS A 80 -15.31 -0.38 20.80
N ALA A 81 -14.04 -0.70 20.52
CA ALA A 81 -12.92 0.22 20.63
C ALA A 81 -13.11 1.53 19.82
N PHE A 82 -13.82 1.46 18.68
CA PHE A 82 -14.19 2.62 17.88
C PHE A 82 -15.11 3.57 18.66
N PHE A 83 -16.17 3.02 19.27
CA PHE A 83 -17.13 3.80 20.08
C PHE A 83 -16.54 4.27 21.42
N ASP A 84 -15.74 3.43 22.07
CA ASP A 84 -15.05 3.79 23.32
C ASP A 84 -14.08 4.95 23.08
N ALA A 85 -13.41 4.95 21.93
CA ALA A 85 -12.53 6.03 21.56
C ALA A 85 -13.32 7.32 21.29
N VAL A 86 -14.53 7.28 20.70
CA VAL A 86 -15.38 8.48 20.46
C VAL A 86 -15.54 9.32 21.74
N ASN A 87 -15.56 8.66 22.89
CA ASN A 87 -15.78 9.27 24.21
C ASN A 87 -14.49 9.64 24.97
N LYS A 88 -13.30 9.48 24.38
CA LYS A 88 -12.04 9.91 25.01
C LYS A 88 -11.93 11.44 25.07
N HIS A 89 -11.30 11.95 26.13
CA HIS A 89 -11.11 13.38 26.40
C HIS A 89 -10.38 14.12 25.25
N GLU A 90 -9.63 13.41 24.41
CA GLU A 90 -8.96 13.93 23.22
C GLU A 90 -9.96 14.36 22.12
N ASN A 91 -11.13 13.70 22.01
CA ASN A 91 -12.22 14.15 21.13
C ASN A 91 -12.97 15.36 21.68
N ALA A 92 -12.96 15.57 23.00
CA ALA A 92 -13.63 16.70 23.64
C ALA A 92 -13.01 18.06 23.24
N ALA A 93 -11.77 18.06 22.72
CA ALA A 93 -11.12 19.24 22.16
C ALA A 93 -11.79 19.74 20.86
N HIS A 94 -12.52 18.88 20.15
CA HIS A 94 -13.23 19.21 18.92
C HIS A 94 -14.71 19.49 19.22
N LYS A 95 -15.01 20.68 19.76
CA LYS A 95 -16.39 21.12 20.04
C LYS A 95 -17.29 20.94 18.80
N GLY A 96 -18.21 19.97 18.87
CA GLY A 96 -19.24 19.72 17.85
C GLY A 96 -18.94 18.58 16.87
N ALA A 97 -17.73 18.02 16.86
CA ALA A 97 -17.41 16.85 16.05
C ALA A 97 -17.89 15.56 16.74
N LYS A 98 -18.77 14.79 16.08
CA LYS A 98 -19.23 13.46 16.55
C LYS A 98 -18.46 12.30 15.92
N LEU A 99 -17.41 12.60 15.16
CA LEU A 99 -16.63 11.60 14.44
C LEU A 99 -15.34 11.29 15.21
N PRO A 100 -14.91 10.02 15.27
CA PRO A 100 -13.69 9.63 15.97
C PRO A 100 -12.44 10.09 15.19
N MET A 101 -11.88 11.23 15.58
CA MET A 101 -10.77 11.89 14.87
C MET A 101 -9.39 11.27 15.11
N PHE A 102 -9.26 10.28 16.01
CA PHE A 102 -8.01 9.53 16.25
C PHE A 102 -7.85 8.29 15.35
N PHE A 103 -8.70 8.11 14.35
CA PHE A 103 -8.45 7.20 13.23
C PHE A 103 -7.82 7.99 12.07
N GLY A 104 -6.82 7.39 11.43
CA GLY A 104 -6.09 8.02 10.34
C GLY A 104 -5.04 7.07 9.78
N PRO A 105 -4.44 7.41 8.63
CA PRO A 105 -3.42 6.57 7.99
C PRO A 105 -2.21 6.28 8.90
N ASP A 106 -1.95 7.15 9.87
CA ASP A 106 -0.81 7.07 10.80
C ASP A 106 -1.18 6.46 12.16
N LYS A 107 -2.34 5.79 12.27
CA LYS A 107 -2.85 5.23 13.54
C LYS A 107 -3.02 3.70 13.44
N PRO A 108 -2.90 2.95 14.55
CA PRO A 108 -3.07 1.49 14.54
C PRO A 108 -4.50 1.11 14.11
N ASN A 109 -4.62 0.33 13.04
CA ASN A 109 -5.91 -0.09 12.47
C ASN A 109 -6.30 -1.54 12.84
N GLU A 110 -5.58 -2.18 13.76
CA GLU A 110 -5.72 -3.61 14.10
C GLU A 110 -7.17 -4.03 14.40
N HIS A 111 -7.90 -3.22 15.17
CA HIS A 111 -9.30 -3.51 15.52
C HIS A 111 -10.23 -3.49 14.30
N LEU A 112 -9.97 -2.59 13.35
CA LEU A 112 -10.77 -2.46 12.15
C LEU A 112 -10.43 -3.56 11.15
N VAL A 113 -9.14 -3.89 11.00
CA VAL A 113 -8.69 -5.04 10.20
C VAL A 113 -9.33 -6.33 10.74
N ALA A 114 -9.32 -6.54 12.06
CA ALA A 114 -9.95 -7.71 12.68
C ALA A 114 -11.47 -7.78 12.43
N ALA A 115 -12.19 -6.64 12.49
CA ALA A 115 -13.62 -6.62 12.17
C ALA A 115 -13.91 -6.86 10.68
N MET A 116 -12.99 -6.47 9.80
CA MET A 116 -13.11 -6.65 8.36
C MET A 116 -12.64 -8.03 7.88
N GLN A 117 -11.86 -8.75 8.69
CA GLN A 117 -11.27 -10.04 8.35
C GLN A 117 -12.27 -11.04 7.76
N PRO A 118 -13.48 -11.25 8.32
CA PRO A 118 -14.45 -12.17 7.73
C PRO A 118 -14.89 -11.77 6.30
N ALA A 119 -15.00 -10.47 6.03
CA ALA A 119 -15.34 -9.96 4.70
C ALA A 119 -14.17 -10.11 3.72
N ILE A 120 -12.94 -9.92 4.21
CA ILE A 120 -11.71 -10.11 3.44
C ILE A 120 -11.55 -11.58 3.07
N ASP A 121 -11.65 -12.49 4.05
CA ASP A 121 -11.56 -13.94 3.83
C ASP A 121 -12.64 -14.43 2.84
N ALA A 122 -13.87 -13.91 2.96
CA ALA A 122 -14.95 -14.24 2.03
C ALA A 122 -14.69 -13.72 0.60
N TYR A 123 -14.06 -12.55 0.45
CA TYR A 123 -13.64 -12.04 -0.85
C TYR A 123 -12.52 -12.90 -1.43
N MET A 124 -11.49 -13.21 -0.65
CA MET A 124 -10.37 -14.07 -1.06
C MET A 124 -10.88 -15.42 -1.57
N ALA A 125 -11.77 -16.07 -0.83
CA ALA A 125 -12.34 -17.36 -1.21
C ALA A 125 -13.16 -17.30 -2.51
N ARG A 126 -13.81 -16.17 -2.81
CA ARG A 126 -14.69 -16.01 -3.96
C ARG A 126 -13.97 -15.54 -5.22
N GLU A 127 -13.03 -14.61 -5.07
CA GLU A 127 -12.45 -13.86 -6.19
C GLU A 127 -10.97 -14.19 -6.41
N VAL A 128 -10.22 -14.58 -5.37
CA VAL A 128 -8.75 -14.73 -5.48
C VAL A 128 -8.34 -16.21 -5.56
N LEU A 129 -8.73 -17.01 -4.56
CA LEU A 129 -8.34 -18.43 -4.46
C LEU A 129 -8.76 -19.31 -5.65
N PRO A 130 -9.85 -19.03 -6.39
CA PRO A 130 -10.15 -19.76 -7.62
C PRO A 130 -9.17 -19.52 -8.78
N HIS A 131 -8.35 -18.46 -8.70
CA HIS A 131 -7.38 -18.07 -9.73
C HIS A 131 -5.94 -18.26 -9.28
N VAL A 132 -5.67 -18.09 -7.98
CA VAL A 132 -4.35 -18.22 -7.36
C VAL A 132 -4.53 -18.96 -6.04
N ASP A 133 -4.30 -20.27 -6.05
CA ASP A 133 -4.63 -21.18 -4.95
C ASP A 133 -3.67 -21.07 -3.76
N ASP A 134 -2.43 -20.67 -4.02
CA ASP A 134 -1.41 -20.41 -3.02
C ASP A 134 -1.44 -18.99 -2.45
N ALA A 135 -2.39 -18.14 -2.85
CA ALA A 135 -2.47 -16.77 -2.35
C ALA A 135 -2.91 -16.68 -0.86
N TRP A 136 -2.32 -15.73 -0.13
CA TRP A 136 -2.71 -15.44 1.25
C TRP A 136 -2.65 -13.93 1.56
N VAL A 137 -3.38 -13.52 2.60
CA VAL A 137 -3.40 -12.14 3.07
C VAL A 137 -2.36 -11.94 4.18
N ASP A 138 -1.49 -10.95 4.01
CA ASP A 138 -0.62 -10.45 5.08
C ASP A 138 -1.34 -9.34 5.86
N TYR A 139 -2.08 -9.73 6.90
CA TYR A 139 -2.87 -8.82 7.74
C TYR A 139 -2.02 -7.75 8.44
N ASP A 140 -0.75 -8.04 8.74
CA ASP A 140 0.17 -7.09 9.38
C ASP A 140 0.52 -5.91 8.46
N LYS A 141 0.35 -6.07 7.13
CA LYS A 141 0.63 -5.05 6.11
C LYS A 141 -0.64 -4.45 5.48
N THR A 142 -1.82 -4.84 5.96
CA THR A 142 -3.09 -4.34 5.43
C THR A 142 -3.25 -2.86 5.77
N LYS A 143 -3.46 -2.03 4.74
CA LYS A 143 -3.75 -0.61 4.90
C LYS A 143 -5.25 -0.39 4.84
N VAL A 144 -5.80 0.25 5.87
CA VAL A 144 -7.19 0.71 5.83
C VAL A 144 -7.20 2.15 5.32
N GLY A 145 -7.86 2.35 4.18
CA GLY A 145 -8.15 3.67 3.62
C GLY A 145 -9.65 3.83 3.41
N TYR A 146 -10.13 5.08 3.45
CA TYR A 146 -11.44 5.44 2.95
C TYR A 146 -11.26 6.54 1.91
N GLU A 147 -11.87 6.35 0.74
CA GLU A 147 -11.98 7.42 -0.26
C GLU A 147 -13.38 8.01 -0.17
N ILE A 148 -13.47 9.32 0.01
CA ILE A 148 -14.71 10.06 -0.20
C ILE A 148 -14.58 10.70 -1.57
N PRO A 149 -15.23 10.18 -2.63
CA PRO A 149 -15.08 10.74 -3.96
C PRO A 149 -15.90 12.03 -4.07
N ILE A 150 -15.36 13.12 -3.50
CA ILE A 150 -16.02 14.42 -3.40
C ILE A 150 -16.46 14.90 -4.78
N ASN A 151 -15.60 14.75 -5.79
CA ASN A 151 -15.94 15.14 -7.16
C ASN A 151 -17.10 14.30 -7.72
N ARG A 152 -17.15 13.00 -7.45
CA ARG A 152 -18.26 12.16 -7.94
C ARG A 152 -19.61 12.59 -7.38
N HIS A 153 -19.65 13.04 -6.12
CA HIS A 153 -20.90 13.33 -5.41
C HIS A 153 -21.28 14.80 -5.35
N PHE A 154 -20.29 15.70 -5.35
CA PHE A 154 -20.49 17.13 -5.12
C PHE A 154 -20.06 17.99 -6.31
N TYR A 155 -19.43 17.42 -7.35
CA TYR A 155 -19.16 18.17 -8.56
C TYR A 155 -20.46 18.39 -9.34
N VAL A 156 -20.91 19.64 -9.36
CA VAL A 156 -21.92 20.11 -10.29
C VAL A 156 -21.17 20.71 -11.48
N TYR A 157 -21.34 20.11 -12.66
CA TYR A 157 -20.77 20.65 -13.89
C TYR A 157 -21.21 22.10 -14.08
N LYS A 158 -20.23 23.01 -14.18
CA LYS A 158 -20.46 24.38 -14.59
C LYS A 158 -20.04 24.51 -16.04
N PRO A 159 -20.96 24.78 -16.98
CA PRO A 159 -20.58 25.03 -18.35
C PRO A 159 -19.63 26.23 -18.41
N PRO A 160 -18.71 26.27 -19.39
CA PRO A 160 -17.91 27.46 -19.64
C PRO A 160 -18.80 28.67 -19.87
N ARG A 161 -18.29 29.86 -19.53
CA ARG A 161 -18.97 31.11 -19.91
C ARG A 161 -19.08 31.21 -21.44
N PRO A 162 -20.13 31.85 -21.97
CA PRO A 162 -20.33 32.03 -23.41
C PRO A 162 -19.12 32.63 -24.14
N LEU A 163 -18.96 32.29 -25.42
CA LEU A 163 -17.80 32.72 -26.23
C LEU A 163 -17.79 34.22 -26.49
N ASP A 164 -18.96 34.82 -26.69
CA ASP A 164 -19.15 36.27 -26.89
C ASP A 164 -18.71 37.08 -25.66
N GLU A 165 -18.95 36.58 -24.45
CA GLU A 165 -18.41 37.20 -23.22
C GLU A 165 -16.88 37.12 -23.17
N ILE A 166 -16.30 36.01 -23.65
CA ILE A 166 -14.83 35.83 -23.71
C ILE A 166 -14.24 36.81 -24.74
N GLU A 167 -14.84 36.94 -25.92
CA GLU A 167 -14.39 37.84 -26.98
C GLU A 167 -14.48 39.32 -26.55
N ALA A 168 -15.55 39.69 -25.85
CA ALA A 168 -15.74 41.03 -25.30
C ALA A 168 -14.64 41.39 -24.28
N ASP A 169 -14.34 40.48 -23.35
CA ASP A 169 -13.26 40.66 -22.38
C ASP A 169 -11.88 40.76 -23.04
N ILE A 170 -11.60 39.93 -24.05
CA ILE A 170 -10.33 39.97 -24.78
C ILE A 170 -10.17 41.33 -25.45
N THR A 171 -11.21 41.81 -26.14
CA THR A 171 -11.17 43.11 -26.83
C THR A 171 -10.99 44.27 -25.84
N ALA A 172 -11.63 44.20 -24.67
CA ALA A 172 -11.47 45.20 -23.61
C ALA A 172 -10.02 45.22 -23.09
N LEU A 173 -9.46 44.05 -22.77
CA LEU A 173 -8.08 43.91 -22.31
C LEU A 173 -7.06 44.37 -23.37
N GLU A 174 -7.29 44.06 -24.65
CA GLU A 174 -6.46 44.56 -25.76
C GLU A 174 -6.46 46.09 -25.83
N GLY A 175 -7.63 46.71 -25.65
CA GLY A 175 -7.78 48.16 -25.56
C GLY A 175 -7.02 48.77 -24.38
N GLU A 176 -7.12 48.17 -23.19
CA GLU A 176 -6.40 48.60 -21.99
C GLU A 176 -4.88 48.51 -22.18
N ILE A 177 -4.38 47.39 -22.72
CA ILE A 177 -2.96 47.17 -23.01
C ILE A 177 -2.46 48.21 -24.02
N ALA A 178 -3.20 48.46 -25.09
CA ALA A 178 -2.85 49.47 -26.09
C ALA A 178 -2.79 50.88 -25.48
N GLY A 179 -3.69 51.19 -24.55
CA GLY A 179 -3.68 52.44 -23.79
C GLY A 179 -2.44 52.59 -22.91
N LEU A 180 -2.09 51.54 -22.15
CA LEU A 180 -0.90 51.52 -21.28
C LEU A 180 0.40 51.67 -22.09
N LEU A 181 0.50 50.99 -23.25
CA LEU A 181 1.66 51.09 -24.12
C LEU A 181 1.82 52.48 -24.73
N LYS A 182 0.72 53.15 -25.11
CA LYS A 182 0.77 54.55 -25.56
C LYS A 182 1.28 55.51 -24.49
N GLY A 183 0.94 55.26 -23.22
CA GLY A 183 1.41 56.07 -22.10
C GLY A 183 2.90 55.90 -21.76
N LEU A 184 3.53 54.82 -22.20
CA LEU A 184 4.96 54.51 -21.98
C LEU A 184 5.89 55.03 -23.08
N VAL A 185 5.34 55.33 -24.26
CA VAL A 185 6.08 55.82 -25.44
C VAL A 185 5.96 57.36 -25.59
N ALA A 186 5.30 58.03 -24.64
CA ALA A 186 5.14 59.48 -24.55
C ALA A 186 6.15 60.12 -23.58
#